data_AF-E2BLC6-F1
#
_entry.id   AF-E2BLC6-F1
#
_cell.length_a   1.000
_cell.length_b   1.000
_cell.length_c   1.000
_cell.angle_alpha   90.00
_cell.angle_beta   90.00
_cell.angle_gamma   90.00
#
_symmetry.space_group_name_H-M   'P 1'
#
loop_
_entity.id
_entity.type
_entity.pdbx_description
1 polymer ?
#
loop_
_entity_poly.entity_id
_entity_poly.type
_entity_poly.pdbx_seq_one_letter_code
_entity_poly.pdbx_strand_id
1 'polypeptide(L)'
;MTVRTYPFNKTHVNLTCVVTGARPRPSLKLYVEGVESDDRGNDRESSMDWYKGNPRVSLNVVVEDTLDPAVVECEMSIPETEYKRRERIVYYPSSNRSNGVNVLGEISMRQND
;
A
#
# COMPACT_ATOMS: atom_id res chain seq x y z
N MET A 1 7.48 -3.26 5.68
CA MET A 1 6.79 -2.49 4.65
C MET A 1 5.34 -2.93 4.66
N THR A 2 4.40 -2.02 4.50
CA THR A 2 2.98 -2.35 4.54
C THR A 2 2.26 -1.52 3.51
N VAL A 3 1.36 -2.14 2.76
CA VAL A 3 0.41 -1.46 1.87
C VAL A 3 -0.95 -1.47 2.54
N ARG A 4 -1.61 -0.32 2.55
CA ARG A 4 -2.94 -0.12 3.13
C ARG A 4 -3.85 0.53 2.09
N THR A 5 -5.12 0.22 2.16
CA THR A 5 -6.13 0.75 1.24
C THR A 5 -7.25 1.40 2.05
N TYR A 6 -7.54 2.65 1.75
CA TYR A 6 -8.59 3.42 2.42
C TYR A 6 -9.55 3.99 1.37
N PRO A 7 -10.89 3.87 1.53
CA PRO A 7 -11.81 4.58 0.65
C PRO A 7 -11.51 6.08 0.66
N PHE A 8 -11.31 6.68 -0.52
CA PHE A 8 -11.07 8.13 -0.63
C PHE A 8 -12.38 8.86 -0.94
N ASN A 9 -13.09 8.39 -1.97
CA ASN A 9 -14.45 8.82 -2.29
C ASN A 9 -15.21 7.65 -2.94
N LYS A 10 -16.38 7.89 -3.54
CA LYS A 10 -17.21 6.83 -4.14
C LYS A 10 -16.58 6.12 -5.33
N THR A 11 -15.62 6.76 -6.00
CA THR A 11 -15.01 6.26 -7.25
C THR A 11 -13.51 6.09 -7.12
N HIS A 12 -12.92 6.36 -5.96
CA HIS A 12 -11.48 6.33 -5.75
C HIS A 12 -11.11 5.73 -4.41
N VAL A 13 -9.97 5.05 -4.40
CA VAL A 13 -9.32 4.49 -3.23
C VAL A 13 -7.95 5.15 -3.05
N ASN A 14 -7.58 5.38 -1.80
CA ASN A 14 -6.24 5.82 -1.42
C ASN A 14 -5.40 4.61 -1.06
N LEU A 15 -4.34 4.40 -1.83
CA LEU A 15 -3.32 3.39 -1.60
C LEU A 15 -2.17 4.04 -0.83
N THR A 16 -1.97 3.60 0.41
CA THR A 16 -0.90 4.09 1.28
C THR A 16 0.15 3.00 1.48
N CYS A 17 1.36 3.27 1.00
CA CYS A 17 2.53 2.47 1.29
C CYS A 17 3.33 3.07 2.44
N VAL A 18 3.75 2.25 3.40
CA VAL A 18 4.49 2.68 4.59
C VAL A 18 5.73 1.83 4.81
N VAL A 19 6.86 2.49 5.03
CA VAL A 19 8.13 1.90 5.45
C VAL A 19 8.57 2.55 6.75
N THR A 20 9.03 1.76 7.72
CA THR A 20 9.52 2.24 9.02
C THR A 20 10.88 1.62 9.32
N GLY A 21 11.80 2.40 9.88
CA GLY A 21 13.13 1.96 10.31
C GLY A 21 14.19 1.91 9.21
N ALA A 22 13.83 2.12 7.94
CA ALA A 22 14.80 2.10 6.83
C ALA A 22 15.69 3.35 6.81
N ARG A 23 17.00 3.13 6.62
CA ARG A 23 18.02 4.18 6.47
C ARG A 23 19.08 3.77 5.42
N PRO A 24 19.62 4.71 4.61
CA PRO A 24 19.19 6.10 4.44
C PRO A 24 17.73 6.20 3.95
N ARG A 25 17.17 7.42 3.86
CA ARG A 25 15.76 7.62 3.50
C ARG A 25 15.43 6.86 2.20
N PRO A 26 14.51 5.88 2.22
CA PRO A 26 14.18 5.12 1.02
C PRO A 26 13.35 5.95 0.03
N SER A 27 13.41 5.57 -1.24
CA SER A 27 12.44 5.98 -2.25
C SER A 27 11.33 4.94 -2.35
N LEU A 28 10.10 5.41 -2.58
CA LEU A 28 8.93 4.56 -2.72
C LEU A 28 8.31 4.73 -4.12
N LYS A 29 7.86 3.62 -4.70
CA LYS A 29 7.07 3.57 -5.93
C LYS A 29 5.88 2.66 -5.74
N LEU A 30 4.77 2.98 -6.39
CA LEU A 30 3.54 2.21 -6.30
C LEU A 30 3.13 1.80 -7.71
N TYR A 31 2.74 0.54 -7.86
CA TYR A 31 2.32 -0.05 -9.11
C TYR A 31 0.93 -0.65 -8.94
N VAL A 32 0.04 -0.40 -9.89
CA VAL A 32 -1.27 -1.05 -9.99
C VAL A 32 -1.28 -1.83 -11.30
N GLU A 33 -1.49 -3.14 -11.23
CA GLU A 33 -1.38 -4.05 -12.39
C GLU A 33 -0.06 -3.88 -13.17
N GLY A 34 1.04 -3.65 -12.44
CA GLY A 34 2.37 -3.45 -13.00
C GLY A 34 2.63 -2.07 -13.62
N VAL A 35 1.63 -1.17 -13.65
CA VAL A 35 1.78 0.21 -14.14
C VAL A 35 2.16 1.12 -12.98
N GLU A 36 3.28 1.84 -13.11
CA GLU A 36 3.71 2.81 -12.10
C GLU A 36 2.69 3.96 -12.03
N SER A 37 2.30 4.33 -10.82
CA SER A 37 1.25 5.33 -10.60
C SER A 37 1.70 6.79 -10.82
N ASP A 38 2.74 7.04 -11.61
CA ASP A 38 3.49 8.30 -11.63
C ASP A 38 3.12 9.30 -12.74
N ASP A 39 2.21 8.97 -13.67
CA ASP A 39 2.17 9.71 -14.95
C ASP A 39 0.81 10.28 -15.41
N ARG A 40 -0.28 10.14 -14.65
CA ARG A 40 -1.64 10.49 -15.16
C ARG A 40 -2.58 11.18 -14.17
N GLY A 41 -2.08 12.17 -13.43
CA GLY A 41 -2.96 13.07 -12.67
C GLY A 41 -3.46 12.55 -11.32
N ASN A 42 -2.77 11.57 -10.73
CA ASN A 42 -3.08 11.09 -9.38
C ASN A 42 -2.45 12.02 -8.33
N ASP A 43 -3.23 12.37 -7.30
CA ASP A 43 -2.74 13.09 -6.12
C ASP A 43 -1.74 12.19 -5.37
N ARG A 44 -0.47 12.33 -5.74
CA ARG A 44 0.66 11.62 -5.15
C ARG A 44 1.25 12.45 -4.03
N GLU A 45 1.22 11.92 -2.81
CA GLU A 45 1.80 12.59 -1.65
C GLU A 45 2.85 11.69 -1.01
N SER A 46 4.10 12.15 -0.93
CA SER A 46 5.14 11.49 -0.16
C SER A 46 5.48 12.29 1.08
N SER A 47 5.50 11.62 2.22
CA SER A 47 5.79 12.23 3.51
C SER A 47 6.82 11.43 4.29
N MET A 48 7.48 12.10 5.22
CA MET A 48 8.45 11.51 6.13
C MET A 48 8.16 12.03 7.54
N ASP A 49 8.00 11.10 8.48
CA ASP A 49 7.78 11.38 9.89
C ASP A 49 8.60 10.44 10.77
N TRP A 50 8.31 10.46 12.07
CA TRP A 50 8.93 9.58 13.06
C TRP A 50 7.85 8.79 13.78
N TYR A 51 7.96 7.46 13.79
CA TYR A 51 7.06 6.57 14.50
C TYR A 51 7.84 5.72 15.49
N LYS A 52 7.53 5.87 16.79
CA LYS A 52 8.21 5.15 17.88
C LYS A 52 9.75 5.20 17.77
N GLY A 53 10.29 6.40 17.55
CA GLY A 53 11.74 6.63 17.44
C GLY A 53 12.40 6.17 16.13
N ASN A 54 11.63 5.63 15.18
CA ASN A 54 12.14 5.18 13.90
C ASN A 54 11.67 6.11 12.77
N PRO A 55 12.52 6.38 11.74
CA PRO A 55 12.08 7.12 10.58
C PRO A 55 10.99 6.34 9.88
N ARG A 56 9.95 7.03 9.43
CA ARG A 56 8.87 6.43 8.67
C ARG A 56 8.64 7.25 7.41
N VAL A 57 8.57 6.56 6.29
CA VAL A 57 8.33 7.13 4.97
C VAL A 57 7.01 6.56 4.47
N SER A 58 6.15 7.43 3.96
CA SER A 58 4.91 7.03 3.32
C SER A 58 4.76 7.61 1.93
N LEU A 59 4.04 6.86 1.11
CA LEU A 59 3.59 7.26 -0.21
C LEU A 59 2.09 6.99 -0.29
N ASN A 60 1.30 8.03 -0.48
CA ASN A 60 -0.13 7.98 -0.75
C ASN A 60 -0.37 8.21 -2.23
N VAL A 61 -1.26 7.40 -2.81
CA VAL A 61 -1.68 7.52 -4.20
C VAL A 61 -3.18 7.28 -4.25
N VAL A 62 -3.92 8.28 -4.74
CA VAL A 62 -5.35 8.12 -5.03
C VAL A 62 -5.49 7.54 -6.43
N VAL A 63 -6.22 6.44 -6.57
CA VAL A 63 -6.51 5.77 -7.85
C VAL A 63 -8.00 5.49 -7.97
N GLU A 64 -8.50 5.28 -9.18
CA GLU A 64 -9.88 4.85 -9.40
C GLU A 64 -10.15 3.52 -8.69
N ASP A 65 -11.31 3.42 -8.03
CA ASP A 65 -11.83 2.18 -7.45
C ASP A 65 -12.36 1.33 -8.61
N THR A 66 -11.51 0.43 -9.11
CA THR A 66 -11.84 -0.47 -10.21
C THR A 66 -12.96 -1.43 -9.82
N LEU A 67 -13.72 -1.96 -10.78
CA LEU A 67 -14.70 -3.01 -10.47
C LEU A 67 -14.04 -4.39 -10.28
N ASP A 68 -12.87 -4.60 -10.87
CA ASP A 68 -12.13 -5.86 -10.79
C ASP A 68 -11.07 -5.81 -9.69
N PRO A 69 -10.78 -6.96 -9.04
CA PRO A 69 -9.63 -7.08 -8.16
C PRO A 69 -8.33 -6.70 -8.88
N ALA A 70 -7.47 -5.98 -8.19
CA ALA A 70 -6.22 -5.47 -8.77
C ALA A 70 -5.00 -5.83 -7.91
N VAL A 71 -3.89 -6.16 -8.56
CA VAL A 71 -2.59 -6.34 -7.93
C VAL A 71 -1.99 -4.97 -7.65
N VAL A 72 -1.72 -4.71 -6.37
CA VAL A 72 -1.02 -3.50 -5.93
C VAL A 72 0.35 -3.91 -5.42
N GLU A 73 1.39 -3.27 -5.96
CA GLU A 73 2.75 -3.44 -5.51
C GLU A 73 3.31 -2.12 -5.00
N CYS A 74 4.00 -2.15 -3.87
CA CYS A 74 4.84 -1.04 -3.46
C CYS A 74 6.29 -1.48 -3.44
N GLU A 75 7.14 -0.75 -4.16
CA GLU A 75 8.58 -0.95 -4.18
C GLU A 75 9.27 0.10 -3.30
N MET A 76 10.19 -0.38 -2.48
CA MET A 76 11.11 0.41 -1.68
C MET A 76 12.51 0.19 -2.25
N SER A 77 13.23 1.27 -2.53
CA SER A 77 14.65 1.24 -2.84
C SER A 77 15.46 2.05 -1.84
N ILE A 78 16.70 1.62 -1.59
CA ILE A 78 17.67 2.40 -0.80
C ILE A 78 18.60 3.13 -1.77
N PRO A 79 18.68 4.48 -1.70
CA PRO A 79 19.54 5.24 -2.61
C PRO A 79 21.00 4.80 -2.48
N GLU A 80 21.75 4.95 -3.57
CA GLU A 80 23.18 4.58 -3.67
C GLU A 80 23.44 3.08 -3.50
N THR A 81 22.39 2.25 -3.57
CA THR A 81 22.49 0.79 -3.53
C THR A 81 21.56 0.15 -4.56
N GLU A 82 21.83 -1.10 -4.91
CA GLU A 82 20.93 -1.92 -5.70
C GLU A 82 19.83 -2.58 -4.84
N TYR A 83 19.75 -2.26 -3.55
CA TYR A 83 18.76 -2.86 -2.66
C TYR A 83 17.36 -2.38 -3.04
N LYS A 84 16.51 -3.35 -3.37
CA LYS A 84 15.07 -3.17 -3.61
C LYS A 84 14.29 -4.21 -2.84
N ARG A 85 13.15 -3.80 -2.28
CA ARG A 85 12.17 -4.69 -1.67
C ARG A 85 10.80 -4.32 -2.20
N ARG A 86 10.02 -5.32 -2.60
CA ARG A 86 8.66 -5.14 -3.09
C ARG A 86 7.67 -5.88 -2.20
N GLU A 87 6.59 -5.19 -1.85
CA GLU A 87 5.44 -5.75 -1.13
C GLU A 87 4.26 -5.82 -2.11
N ARG A 88 3.58 -6.96 -2.18
CA ARG A 88 2.49 -7.21 -3.14
C ARG A 88 1.23 -7.62 -2.39
N ILE A 89 0.11 -6.96 -2.69
CA ILE A 89 -1.22 -7.31 -2.20
C ILE A 89 -2.19 -7.44 -3.36
N VAL A 90 -3.31 -8.13 -3.14
CA VAL A 90 -4.47 -8.08 -4.02
C VAL A 90 -5.51 -7.18 -3.38
N TYR A 91 -5.84 -6.08 -4.05
CA TYR A 91 -6.91 -5.18 -3.66
C TYR A 91 -8.23 -5.71 -4.20
N TYR A 92 -9.25 -5.77 -3.35
CA TYR A 92 -10.60 -6.13 -3.72
C TYR A 92 -11.51 -4.91 -3.53
N PRO A 93 -12.12 -4.42 -4.62
CA PRO A 93 -12.95 -3.23 -4.57
C PRO A 93 -14.26 -3.43 -3.82
N SER A 94 -14.80 -2.34 -3.31
CA SER A 94 -15.98 -2.31 -2.42
C SER A 94 -17.25 -2.82 -3.10
N SER A 95 -17.37 -2.62 -4.42
CA SER A 95 -18.50 -3.04 -5.25
C SER A 95 -18.64 -4.56 -5.41
N ASN A 96 -17.55 -5.31 -5.21
CA ASN A 96 -17.55 -6.77 -5.17
C ASN A 96 -17.94 -7.35 -3.80
N ARG A 97 -18.28 -6.51 -2.82
CA ARG A 97 -18.87 -6.96 -1.54
C ARG A 97 -20.37 -7.23 -1.65
N SER A 98 -20.83 -7.82 -2.75
CA SER A 98 -22.17 -8.38 -2.83
C SER A 98 -22.23 -9.67 -2.00
N ASN A 99 -22.78 -9.55 -0.78
CA ASN A 99 -23.19 -10.64 0.11
C ASN A 99 -22.11 -11.66 0.54
N GLY A 100 -21.39 -11.39 1.64
CA GLY A 100 -20.57 -12.41 2.28
C GLY A 100 -19.80 -11.95 3.51
N VAL A 101 -20.43 -12.13 4.69
CA VAL A 101 -19.82 -12.29 6.03
C VAL A 101 -18.98 -11.13 6.58
N ASN A 102 -19.44 -10.57 7.71
CA ASN A 102 -18.58 -9.89 8.68
C ASN A 102 -17.48 -10.84 9.14
N VAL A 103 -16.32 -10.84 8.46
CA VAL A 103 -15.11 -11.43 9.01
C VAL A 103 -14.40 -10.34 9.80
N LEU A 104 -14.82 -10.18 11.05
CA LEU A 104 -13.90 -9.83 12.13
C LEU A 104 -12.84 -10.93 12.13
N GLY A 105 -11.76 -10.71 11.38
CA GLY A 105 -10.61 -11.59 11.35
C GLY A 105 -9.79 -11.43 12.62
N GLU A 106 -10.31 -11.96 13.74
CA GLU A 106 -9.44 -12.45 14.80
C GLU A 106 -8.66 -13.63 14.22
N ILE A 107 -7.46 -13.37 13.70
CA ILE A 107 -6.48 -14.41 13.43
C ILE A 107 -5.88 -14.79 14.79
N SER A 108 -6.60 -15.64 15.53
CA SER A 108 -6.04 -16.38 16.65
C SER A 108 -5.26 -17.56 16.08
N MET A 109 -3.94 -17.42 15.99
CA MET A 109 -3.04 -18.52 15.66
C MET A 109 -3.17 -19.59 16.77
N ARG A 110 -3.70 -20.75 16.41
CA ARG A 110 -3.58 -21.96 17.24
C ARG A 110 -2.10 -22.35 17.29
N GLN A 111 -1.49 -22.20 18.46
CA GLN A 111 -0.23 -22.87 18.80
C GLN A 111 -0.59 -24.29 19.26
N ASN A 112 -0.12 -25.30 18.53
CA ASN A 112 -0.04 -26.67 19.02
C ASN A 112 1.26 -26.78 19.83
N ASP A 113 1.16 -27.19 21.09
CA ASP A 113 2.11 -28.03 21.82
C ASP A 113 1.32 -28.85 22.85
#